data_AF-A0A945HV99-F1
#
_entry.id   AF-A0A945HV99-F1
#
_cell.length_a   1.000
_cell.length_b   1.000
_cell.length_c   1.000
_cell.angle_alpha   90.00
_cell.angle_beta   90.00
_cell.angle_gamma   90.00
#
_symmetry.space_group_name_H-M   'P 1'
#
loop_
_entity.id
_entity.type
_entity.pdbx_description
1 polymer ?
#
loop_
_entity_poly.entity_id
_entity_poly.type
_entity_poly.pdbx_seq_one_letter_code
_entity_poly.pdbx_strand_id
1 'polypeptide(L)'
;MFEGLCGVFNDSLPDGWGRLLFDRFTRSNVMLISEITPLDRLTYIGTNALGALIFEPDQGINEKHLNVNLDILARQSKQVLNGGSDEVLKELLAFNGSSAGARPKALVAISNDLKKIIYGINEITDNYQPWIVKFSNNQDGYDAGEIEYVYGLMAKNAGILMPDIHLFESKNSPGYFAIKRLDRSNLQRFHTHTACGLLHSDFRLPSLDYQDLIA
;
A
#
# COMPACT_ATOMS: atom_id res chain seq x y z
N MET A 1 -4.33 -21.38 -8.06
CA MET A 1 -4.79 -20.34 -7.12
C MET A 1 -3.55 -19.74 -6.47
N PHE A 2 -3.47 -18.40 -6.33
CA PHE A 2 -2.37 -17.69 -5.65
C PHE A 2 -0.95 -18.05 -6.11
N GLU A 3 -0.76 -18.37 -7.40
CA GLU A 3 0.54 -18.73 -7.95
C GLU A 3 1.25 -19.89 -7.18
N GLY A 4 0.45 -20.76 -6.53
CA GLY A 4 0.94 -21.90 -5.74
C GLY A 4 1.18 -21.62 -4.26
N LEU A 5 0.97 -20.38 -3.79
CA LEU A 5 1.11 -20.03 -2.37
C LEU A 5 -0.19 -20.26 -1.57
N CYS A 6 -0.04 -20.53 -0.27
CA CYS A 6 -1.14 -20.45 0.68
C CYS A 6 -1.64 -19.00 0.81
N GLY A 7 -2.93 -18.82 1.06
CA GLY A 7 -3.56 -17.50 1.15
C GLY A 7 -2.90 -16.57 2.17
N VAL A 8 -2.40 -17.12 3.29
CA VAL A 8 -1.66 -16.39 4.33
C VAL A 8 -0.42 -15.67 3.81
N PHE A 9 0.27 -16.25 2.83
CA PHE A 9 1.44 -15.63 2.19
C PHE A 9 1.04 -14.77 1.00
N ASN A 10 0.00 -15.19 0.27
CA ASN A 10 -0.51 -14.43 -0.86
C ASN A 10 -1.02 -13.03 -0.46
N ASP A 11 -1.59 -12.88 0.74
CA ASP A 11 -2.02 -11.56 1.25
C ASP A 11 -0.87 -10.56 1.41
N SER A 12 0.37 -11.05 1.50
CA SER A 12 1.55 -10.18 1.53
C SER A 12 2.00 -9.76 0.14
N LEU A 13 1.62 -10.48 -0.92
CA LEU A 13 2.05 -10.16 -2.28
C LEU A 13 1.42 -8.84 -2.76
N PRO A 14 2.18 -8.04 -3.53
CA PRO A 14 1.60 -6.89 -4.15
C PRO A 14 0.62 -7.33 -5.24
N ASP A 15 -0.49 -6.62 -5.35
CA ASP A 15 -1.46 -6.77 -6.45
C ASP A 15 -1.51 -5.49 -7.28
N GLY A 16 -2.12 -5.55 -8.47
CA GLY A 16 -2.38 -4.41 -9.37
C GLY A 16 -1.23 -3.40 -9.47
N TRP A 17 -1.29 -2.33 -8.68
CA TRP A 17 -0.29 -1.26 -8.64
C TRP A 17 1.09 -1.73 -8.18
N GLY A 18 1.19 -2.43 -7.06
CA GLY A 18 2.49 -2.89 -6.55
C GLY A 18 3.13 -3.91 -7.48
N ARG A 19 2.31 -4.77 -8.11
CA ARG A 19 2.78 -5.74 -9.09
C ARG A 19 3.30 -5.04 -10.34
N LEU A 20 2.61 -4.01 -10.82
CA LEU A 20 3.06 -3.18 -11.94
C LEU A 20 4.43 -2.54 -11.65
N LEU A 21 4.61 -1.94 -10.47
CA LEU A 21 5.88 -1.34 -10.08
C LEU A 21 7.02 -2.36 -10.07
N PHE A 22 6.77 -3.52 -9.45
CA PHE A 22 7.76 -4.59 -9.35
C PHE A 22 8.15 -5.14 -10.72
N ASP A 23 7.17 -5.43 -11.57
CA ASP A 23 7.39 -6.01 -12.90
C ASP A 23 8.15 -5.05 -13.82
N ARG A 24 7.93 -3.73 -13.70
CA ARG A 24 8.73 -2.75 -14.45
C ARG A 24 10.13 -2.61 -13.87
N PHE A 25 10.27 -2.54 -12.55
CA PHE A 25 11.56 -2.43 -11.89
C PHE A 25 12.49 -3.62 -12.20
N THR A 26 11.94 -4.82 -12.25
CA THR A 26 12.71 -6.02 -12.58
C THR A 26 13.12 -6.06 -14.05
N ARG A 27 12.23 -5.66 -14.98
CA ARG A 27 12.57 -5.48 -16.40
C ARG A 27 13.72 -4.50 -16.61
N SER A 28 13.72 -3.37 -15.90
CA SER A 28 14.80 -2.37 -16.02
C SER A 28 16.14 -2.87 -15.47
N ASN A 29 16.14 -3.87 -14.59
CA ASN A 29 17.35 -4.48 -14.00
C ASN A 29 17.79 -5.78 -14.69
N VAL A 30 17.36 -6.02 -15.95
CA VAL A 30 17.80 -7.15 -16.81
C VAL A 30 17.34 -8.53 -16.30
N MET A 31 16.42 -8.61 -15.33
CA MET A 31 15.78 -9.88 -14.97
C MET A 31 14.61 -10.18 -15.91
N LEU A 32 14.52 -11.42 -16.41
CA LEU A 32 13.38 -11.86 -17.20
C LEU A 32 12.16 -12.04 -16.29
N ILE A 33 11.02 -11.42 -16.63
CA ILE A 33 9.79 -11.57 -15.84
C ILE A 33 9.36 -13.03 -15.67
N SER A 34 9.63 -13.87 -16.67
CA SER A 34 9.31 -15.29 -16.63
C SER A 34 10.04 -16.06 -15.53
N GLU A 35 11.11 -15.49 -14.96
CA GLU A 35 11.92 -16.11 -13.91
C GLU A 35 11.51 -15.66 -12.50
N ILE A 36 10.67 -14.63 -12.38
CA ILE A 36 10.24 -14.09 -11.09
C ILE A 36 9.17 -14.98 -10.48
N THR A 37 9.52 -15.63 -9.37
CA THR A 37 8.59 -16.44 -8.60
C THR A 37 7.85 -15.61 -7.55
N PRO A 38 6.72 -16.11 -7.01
CA PRO A 38 6.07 -15.51 -5.85
C PRO A 38 6.99 -15.36 -4.64
N LEU A 39 7.93 -16.30 -4.44
CA LEU A 39 8.89 -16.26 -3.34
C LEU A 39 9.87 -15.10 -3.51
N ASP A 40 10.34 -14.83 -4.73
CA ASP A 40 11.20 -13.66 -5.01
C ASP A 40 10.46 -12.35 -4.74
N ARG A 41 9.15 -12.28 -5.00
CA ARG A 41 8.36 -11.10 -4.64
C ARG A 41 8.29 -10.92 -3.13
N LEU A 42 8.17 -12.01 -2.38
CA LEU A 42 8.17 -11.97 -0.91
C LEU A 42 9.52 -11.51 -0.35
N THR A 43 10.66 -11.92 -0.93
CA THR A 43 11.98 -11.44 -0.49
C THR A 43 12.13 -9.94 -0.69
N TYR A 44 11.59 -9.38 -1.77
CA TYR A 44 11.59 -7.92 -2.02
C TYR A 44 10.60 -7.13 -1.15
N ILE A 45 9.53 -7.76 -0.68
CA ILE A 45 8.68 -7.17 0.37
C ILE A 45 9.44 -7.13 1.69
N GLY A 46 10.12 -8.22 2.03
CA GLY A 46 10.98 -8.35 3.19
C GLY A 46 10.26 -7.96 4.48
N THR A 47 10.80 -6.94 5.14
CA THR A 47 10.25 -6.39 6.40
C THR A 47 9.07 -5.44 6.22
N ASN A 48 8.66 -5.09 5.00
CA ASN A 48 7.60 -4.11 4.70
C ASN A 48 6.22 -4.72 4.45
N ALA A 49 6.01 -5.98 4.84
CA ALA A 49 4.71 -6.64 4.73
C ALA A 49 3.62 -5.93 5.55
N LEU A 50 2.38 -5.94 5.05
CA LEU A 50 1.17 -5.73 5.83
C LEU A 50 1.01 -6.92 6.79
N GLY A 51 0.40 -6.68 7.93
CA GLY A 51 0.35 -7.64 9.01
C GLY A 51 1.70 -7.82 9.70
N ALA A 52 1.89 -8.96 10.36
CA ALA A 52 3.07 -9.23 11.16
C ALA A 52 4.13 -10.11 10.49
N LEU A 53 3.86 -10.60 9.28
CA LEU A 53 4.82 -11.47 8.58
C LEU A 53 6.05 -10.66 8.13
N ILE A 54 7.19 -11.33 8.12
CA ILE A 54 8.46 -10.83 7.62
C ILE A 54 9.06 -11.97 6.80
N PHE A 55 9.64 -11.63 5.65
CA PHE A 55 10.20 -12.59 4.72
C PHE A 55 11.71 -12.41 4.63
N GLU A 56 12.44 -13.52 4.69
CA GLU A 56 13.90 -13.52 4.59
C GLU A 56 14.38 -14.46 3.47
N PRO A 57 15.44 -14.10 2.73
CA PRO A 57 16.27 -12.89 2.91
C PRO A 57 15.55 -11.60 2.47
N ASP A 58 15.76 -10.49 3.19
CA ASP A 58 15.21 -9.18 2.81
C ASP A 58 16.03 -8.59 1.66
N GLN A 59 15.43 -8.57 0.46
CA GLN A 59 15.97 -7.96 -0.76
C GLN A 59 15.27 -6.63 -1.09
N GLY A 60 14.46 -6.11 -0.17
CA GLY A 60 13.69 -4.90 -0.33
C GLY A 60 14.55 -3.64 -0.48
N ILE A 61 13.92 -2.59 -1.02
CA ILE A 61 14.57 -1.30 -1.19
C ILE A 61 14.50 -0.53 0.12
N ASN A 62 15.66 -0.44 0.79
CA ASN A 62 15.83 0.29 2.03
C ASN A 62 16.19 1.74 1.76
N GLU A 63 15.17 2.57 1.53
CA GLU A 63 15.32 4.02 1.42
C GLU A 63 14.83 4.74 2.68
N LYS A 64 15.38 5.93 2.92
CA LYS A 64 14.99 6.82 4.01
C LYS A 64 14.68 8.20 3.46
N HIS A 65 13.48 8.68 3.74
CA HIS A 65 12.99 10.00 3.33
C HIS A 65 12.49 10.75 4.55
N LEU A 66 13.18 11.82 4.94
CA LEU A 66 12.84 12.65 6.11
C LEU A 66 11.78 13.72 5.81
N ASN A 67 11.44 13.91 4.54
CA ASN A 67 10.42 14.86 4.12
C ASN A 67 9.76 14.37 2.84
N VAL A 68 8.64 13.67 2.98
CA VAL A 68 7.89 13.10 1.87
C VAL A 68 6.87 14.12 1.36
N ASN A 69 6.92 14.43 0.07
CA ASN A 69 5.97 15.32 -0.58
C ASN A 69 4.92 14.51 -1.37
N LEU A 70 3.67 14.55 -0.90
CA LEU A 70 2.58 13.78 -1.51
C LEU A 70 2.24 14.21 -2.95
N ASP A 71 2.39 15.50 -3.28
CA ASP A 71 2.18 15.98 -4.66
C ASP A 71 3.23 15.41 -5.62
N ILE A 72 4.47 15.21 -5.15
CA ILE A 72 5.53 14.59 -5.95
C ILE A 72 5.21 13.11 -6.17
N LEU A 73 4.87 12.38 -5.10
CA LEU A 73 4.51 10.95 -5.19
C LEU A 73 3.28 10.72 -6.09
N ALA A 74 2.26 11.58 -5.99
CA ALA A 74 1.07 11.49 -6.84
C ALA A 74 1.42 11.71 -8.33
N ARG A 75 2.26 12.73 -8.61
CA ARG A 75 2.73 13.00 -9.98
C ARG A 75 3.55 11.84 -10.54
N GLN A 76 4.48 11.30 -9.75
CA GLN A 76 5.29 10.13 -10.15
C GLN A 76 4.41 8.91 -10.39
N SER A 77 3.43 8.67 -9.52
CA SER A 77 2.46 7.58 -9.68
C SER A 77 1.70 7.70 -11.00
N LYS A 78 1.21 8.90 -11.33
CA LYS A 78 0.53 9.19 -12.60
C LYS A 78 1.46 9.01 -13.81
N GLN A 79 2.73 9.40 -13.70
CA GLN A 79 3.72 9.17 -14.76
C GLN A 79 3.87 7.68 -15.05
N VAL A 80 4.03 6.84 -14.03
CA VAL A 80 4.15 5.39 -14.20
C VAL A 80 2.87 4.80 -14.81
N LEU A 81 1.69 5.18 -14.31
CA LEU A 81 0.40 4.73 -14.85
C LEU A 81 0.24 5.07 -16.34
N ASN A 82 0.78 6.20 -16.78
CA ASN A 82 0.78 6.64 -18.18
C ASN A 82 1.90 6.03 -19.04
N GLY A 83 2.69 5.10 -18.51
CA GLY A 83 3.81 4.48 -19.23
C GLY A 83 5.09 5.32 -19.27
N GLY A 84 5.21 6.30 -18.38
CA GLY A 84 6.40 7.15 -18.22
C GLY A 84 7.57 6.47 -17.53
N SER A 85 8.63 7.27 -17.31
CA SER A 85 9.99 6.86 -16.95
C SER A 85 10.12 5.86 -15.78
N ASP A 86 11.06 4.92 -15.95
CA ASP A 86 11.43 3.91 -14.97
C ASP A 86 12.27 4.46 -13.80
N GLU A 87 12.80 5.69 -13.92
CA GLU A 87 13.69 6.32 -12.92
C GLU A 87 13.04 6.47 -11.54
N VAL A 88 11.72 6.63 -11.48
CA VAL A 88 10.96 6.82 -10.24
C VAL A 88 10.42 5.50 -9.65
N LEU A 89 10.61 4.38 -10.36
CA LEU A 89 10.06 3.08 -9.92
C LEU A 89 10.66 2.62 -8.62
N LYS A 90 11.97 2.81 -8.42
CA LYS A 90 12.66 2.41 -7.21
C LYS A 90 12.07 3.10 -5.98
N GLU A 91 11.90 4.42 -6.08
CA GLU A 91 11.30 5.24 -5.03
C GLU A 91 9.86 4.79 -4.75
N LEU A 92 9.01 4.74 -5.78
CA LEU A 92 7.61 4.32 -5.63
C LEU A 92 7.47 2.88 -5.09
N LEU A 93 8.36 1.97 -5.47
CA LEU A 93 8.37 0.59 -4.98
C LEU A 93 8.74 0.54 -3.48
N ALA A 94 9.68 1.37 -3.04
CA ALA A 94 9.99 1.54 -1.62
C ALA A 94 8.72 2.00 -0.87
N PHE A 95 8.09 3.09 -1.32
CA PHE A 95 6.87 3.59 -0.70
C PHE A 95 5.69 2.60 -0.75
N ASN A 96 5.59 1.74 -1.76
CA ASN A 96 4.47 0.81 -1.89
C ASN A 96 4.51 -0.33 -0.85
N GLY A 97 5.71 -0.81 -0.53
CA GLY A 97 5.92 -2.05 0.21
C GLY A 97 5.09 -3.20 -0.36
N SER A 98 4.33 -3.87 0.51
CA SER A 98 3.43 -5.00 0.20
C SER A 98 1.98 -4.61 -0.05
N SER A 99 1.68 -3.32 -0.18
CA SER A 99 0.29 -2.90 -0.10
C SER A 99 -0.53 -3.42 -1.29
N ALA A 100 -1.46 -4.33 -1.00
CA ALA A 100 -2.32 -4.97 -1.99
C ALA A 100 -3.35 -3.99 -2.57
N GLY A 101 -3.81 -4.24 -3.80
CA GLY A 101 -4.89 -3.50 -4.47
C GLY A 101 -4.45 -2.71 -5.70
N ALA A 102 -5.44 -2.32 -6.51
CA ALA A 102 -5.21 -1.78 -7.86
C ALA A 102 -4.78 -0.30 -7.92
N ARG A 103 -5.04 0.47 -6.87
CA ARG A 103 -4.78 1.92 -6.85
C ARG A 103 -3.40 2.26 -6.31
N PRO A 104 -2.74 3.32 -6.83
CA PRO A 104 -1.50 3.79 -6.25
C PRO A 104 -1.64 4.19 -4.79
N LYS A 105 -0.62 3.86 -4.02
CA LYS A 105 -0.58 4.07 -2.57
C LYS A 105 0.84 4.09 -2.05
N ALA A 106 1.02 4.75 -0.92
CA ALA A 106 2.28 4.83 -0.19
C ALA A 106 2.08 4.49 1.28
N LEU A 107 2.92 3.60 1.79
CA LEU A 107 3.13 3.36 3.21
C LEU A 107 4.09 4.43 3.71
N VAL A 108 3.67 5.19 4.72
CA VAL A 108 4.45 6.30 5.29
C VAL A 108 4.30 6.32 6.81
N ALA A 109 5.19 7.03 7.48
CA ALA A 109 5.05 7.39 8.88
C ALA A 109 4.72 8.87 9.00
N ILE A 110 3.72 9.22 9.81
CA ILE A 110 3.17 10.57 9.94
C ILE A 110 3.29 11.00 11.39
N SER A 111 3.75 12.23 11.63
CA SER A 111 3.88 12.78 12.99
C SER A 111 2.52 12.89 13.68
N ASN A 112 2.52 12.84 15.02
CA ASN A 112 1.29 12.93 15.82
C ASN A 112 0.50 14.24 15.60
N ASP A 113 1.17 15.32 15.17
CA ASP A 113 0.55 16.60 14.79
C ASP A 113 0.10 16.68 13.33
N LEU A 114 0.28 15.59 12.57
CA LEU A 114 -0.07 15.44 11.15
C LEU A 114 0.64 16.43 10.20
N LYS A 115 1.78 17.02 10.61
CA LYS A 115 2.49 18.01 9.80
C LYS A 115 3.70 17.46 9.04
N LYS A 116 4.23 16.31 9.45
CA LYS A 116 5.42 15.71 8.85
C LYS A 116 5.15 14.30 8.39
N ILE A 117 5.61 14.00 7.19
CA ILE A 117 5.50 12.69 6.57
C ILE A 117 6.92 12.22 6.24
N ILE A 118 7.26 11.02 6.72
CA ILE A 118 8.56 10.38 6.54
C ILE A 118 8.37 8.94 6.04
N TYR A 119 9.46 8.35 5.53
CA TYR A 119 9.51 6.94 5.15
C TYR A 119 10.86 6.32 5.55
N GLY A 120 10.82 5.06 5.99
CA GLY A 120 11.98 4.27 6.38
C GLY A 120 11.67 3.27 7.51
N ILE A 121 12.23 2.06 7.40
CA ILE A 121 11.90 0.84 8.16
C ILE A 121 12.03 0.95 9.69
N ASN A 122 12.75 1.96 10.21
CA ASN A 122 13.12 2.04 11.63
C ASN A 122 12.78 3.37 12.32
N GLU A 123 11.85 4.18 11.80
CA GLU A 123 11.51 5.50 12.38
C GLU A 123 10.10 5.62 12.96
N ILE A 124 9.44 4.49 13.29
CA ILE A 124 8.28 4.52 14.19
C ILE A 124 8.81 4.72 15.62
N THR A 125 9.10 5.98 15.93
CA THR A 125 9.28 6.46 17.31
C THR A 125 7.91 6.82 17.88
N ASP A 126 7.82 7.10 19.18
CA ASP A 126 6.56 7.52 19.83
C ASP A 126 5.90 8.75 19.17
N ASN A 127 6.66 9.51 18.37
CA ASN A 127 6.20 10.73 17.70
C ASN A 127 5.60 10.50 16.31
N TYR A 128 5.74 9.30 15.74
CA TYR A 128 5.25 8.97 14.40
C TYR A 128 4.38 7.73 14.43
N GLN A 129 3.35 7.74 13.60
CA GLN A 129 2.42 6.63 13.45
C GLN A 129 2.46 6.14 12.00
N PRO A 130 2.20 4.85 11.73
CA PRO A 130 2.20 4.32 10.37
C PRO A 130 0.85 4.53 9.68
N TRP A 131 0.88 4.98 8.43
CA TRP A 131 -0.29 5.31 7.61
C TRP A 131 -0.15 4.75 6.19
N ILE A 132 -1.29 4.66 5.52
CA ILE A 132 -1.40 4.43 4.08
C ILE A 132 -1.99 5.70 3.47
N VAL A 133 -1.29 6.30 2.52
CA VAL A 133 -1.81 7.39 1.69
C VAL A 133 -2.21 6.82 0.34
N LYS A 134 -3.39 7.17 -0.16
CA LYS A 134 -3.92 6.71 -1.44
C LYS A 134 -3.90 7.82 -2.47
N PHE A 135 -3.58 7.47 -3.71
CA PHE A 135 -3.60 8.39 -4.84
C PHE A 135 -4.56 7.89 -5.93
N SER A 136 -5.17 8.82 -6.64
CA SER A 136 -6.08 8.53 -7.75
C SER A 136 -5.39 7.81 -8.90
N ASN A 137 -6.08 6.86 -9.52
CA ASN A 137 -5.70 6.28 -10.81
C ASN A 137 -6.22 7.14 -11.98
N ASN A 138 -5.86 6.81 -13.21
CA ASN A 138 -6.28 7.50 -14.44
C ASN A 138 -7.79 7.49 -14.71
N GLN A 139 -8.53 6.55 -14.12
CA GLN A 139 -9.98 6.42 -14.26
C GLN A 139 -10.74 7.10 -13.12
N ASP A 140 -10.05 7.46 -12.03
CA ASP A 140 -10.68 8.07 -10.87
C ASP A 140 -10.90 9.57 -11.11
N GLY A 141 -11.90 10.14 -10.44
CA GLY A 141 -12.17 11.58 -10.46
C GLY A 141 -11.05 12.41 -9.82
N TYR A 142 -11.02 13.70 -10.16
CA TYR A 142 -10.11 14.69 -9.56
C TYR A 142 -10.25 14.76 -8.02
N ASP A 143 -11.45 14.49 -7.52
CA ASP A 143 -11.90 14.53 -6.14
C ASP A 143 -11.90 13.17 -5.42
N ALA A 144 -11.33 12.12 -6.02
CA ALA A 144 -11.43 10.76 -5.48
C ALA A 144 -10.90 10.63 -4.03
N GLY A 145 -9.82 11.34 -3.68
CA GLY A 145 -9.30 11.37 -2.31
C GLY A 145 -10.26 12.03 -1.31
N GLU A 146 -10.90 13.13 -1.69
CA GLU A 146 -11.90 13.81 -0.86
C GLU A 146 -13.17 12.96 -0.71
N ILE A 147 -13.62 12.33 -1.80
CA ILE A 147 -14.75 11.39 -1.78
C ILE A 147 -14.48 10.25 -0.80
N GLU A 148 -13.31 9.62 -0.87
CA GLU A 148 -12.96 8.52 0.04
C GLU A 148 -12.89 8.99 1.51
N TYR A 149 -12.39 10.20 1.76
CA TYR A 149 -12.39 10.81 3.09
C TYR A 149 -13.81 11.04 3.62
N VAL A 150 -14.70 11.62 2.80
CA VAL A 150 -16.10 11.88 3.19
C VAL A 150 -16.82 10.58 3.50
N TYR A 151 -16.67 9.53 2.68
CA TYR A 151 -17.24 8.21 2.99
C TYR A 151 -16.69 7.62 4.29
N GLY A 152 -15.40 7.79 4.56
CA GLY A 152 -14.80 7.38 5.84
C GLY A 152 -15.41 8.12 7.04
N LEU A 153 -15.67 9.42 6.91
CA LEU A 153 -16.38 10.19 7.95
C LEU A 153 -17.82 9.72 8.13
N MET A 154 -18.54 9.46 7.04
CA MET A 154 -19.91 8.94 7.09
C MET A 154 -19.98 7.58 7.79
N ALA A 155 -19.05 6.67 7.49
CA ALA A 155 -18.96 5.37 8.14
C ALA A 155 -18.71 5.49 9.65
N LYS A 156 -17.79 6.37 10.08
CA LYS A 156 -17.55 6.66 11.50
C LYS A 156 -18.79 7.24 12.19
N ASN A 157 -19.46 8.19 11.54
CA ASN A 157 -20.68 8.79 12.07
C ASN A 157 -21.84 7.77 12.18
N ALA A 158 -21.83 6.74 11.33
CA ALA A 158 -22.76 5.61 11.41
C ALA A 158 -22.37 4.57 12.48
N GLY A 159 -21.28 4.77 13.23
CA GLY A 159 -20.83 3.86 14.28
C GLY A 159 -19.96 2.69 13.80
N ILE A 160 -19.51 2.71 12.54
CA ILE A 160 -18.60 1.68 12.01
C ILE A 160 -17.21 1.90 12.61
N LEU A 161 -16.64 0.86 13.23
CA LEU A 161 -15.28 0.90 13.73
C LEU A 161 -14.30 1.03 12.56
N MET A 162 -13.62 2.18 12.50
CA MET A 162 -12.63 2.47 11.47
C MET A 162 -11.36 3.07 12.06
N PRO A 163 -10.18 2.79 11.48
CA PRO A 163 -8.95 3.49 11.82
C PRO A 163 -9.06 5.01 11.65
N ASP A 164 -8.12 5.74 12.22
CA ASP A 164 -8.01 7.19 12.01
C ASP A 164 -7.81 7.51 10.53
N ILE A 165 -8.48 8.56 10.07
CA ILE A 165 -8.43 9.03 8.69
C ILE A 165 -8.08 10.51 8.69
N HIS A 166 -7.40 10.96 7.64
CA HIS A 166 -7.05 12.36 7.43
C HIS A 166 -7.03 12.67 5.93
N LEU A 167 -7.37 13.91 5.57
CA LEU A 167 -7.25 14.41 4.20
C LEU A 167 -6.09 15.41 4.17
N PHE A 168 -4.99 15.04 3.52
CA PHE A 168 -3.85 15.93 3.35
C PHE A 168 -4.11 16.92 2.23
N GLU A 169 -3.80 18.20 2.48
CA GLU A 169 -3.87 19.24 1.47
C GLU A 169 -2.95 18.93 0.28
N SER A 170 -3.40 19.34 -0.90
CA SER A 170 -2.66 19.20 -2.15
C SER A 170 -2.71 20.51 -2.92
N LYS A 171 -1.64 20.80 -3.66
CA LYS A 171 -1.63 21.93 -4.62
C LYS A 171 -2.31 21.60 -5.94
N ASN A 172 -2.58 20.31 -6.19
CA ASN A 172 -2.98 19.78 -7.48
C ASN A 172 -4.28 18.96 -7.43
N SER A 173 -4.91 18.82 -6.27
CA SER A 173 -6.16 18.08 -6.05
C SER A 173 -6.87 18.61 -4.79
N PRO A 174 -8.14 18.23 -4.51
CA PRO A 174 -8.81 18.60 -3.27
C PRO A 174 -8.16 17.99 -2.02
N GLY A 175 -7.35 16.94 -2.19
CA GLY A 175 -6.51 16.36 -1.14
C GLY A 175 -6.24 14.88 -1.33
N TYR A 176 -5.31 14.35 -0.53
CA TYR A 176 -4.95 12.93 -0.52
C TYR A 176 -5.51 12.24 0.71
N PHE A 177 -6.30 11.20 0.49
CA PHE A 177 -6.84 10.39 1.57
C PHE A 177 -5.72 9.58 2.25
N ALA A 178 -5.66 9.67 3.56
CA ALA A 178 -4.78 8.87 4.39
C ALA A 178 -5.58 8.13 5.46
N ILE A 179 -5.17 6.88 5.72
CA ILE A 179 -5.73 6.04 6.76
C ILE A 179 -4.62 5.44 7.62
N LYS A 180 -4.78 5.50 8.93
CA LYS A 180 -3.85 4.91 9.88
C LYS A 180 -3.85 3.39 9.72
N ARG A 181 -2.67 2.78 9.76
CA ARG A 181 -2.52 1.34 9.66
C ARG A 181 -3.10 0.66 10.90
N LEU A 182 -4.01 -0.29 10.69
CA LEU A 182 -4.62 -1.09 11.76
C LEU A 182 -3.72 -2.22 12.25
N ASP A 183 -2.74 -2.62 11.44
CA ASP A 183 -1.83 -3.74 11.67
C ASP A 183 -0.56 -3.33 12.43
N ARG A 184 -0.56 -2.13 13.02
CA ARG A 184 0.58 -1.55 13.72
C ARG A 184 0.13 -0.76 14.95
N SER A 185 0.92 -0.87 16.01
CA SER A 185 0.87 0.03 17.17
C SER A 185 2.29 0.25 17.67
N ASN A 186 2.81 1.46 17.49
CA ASN A 186 4.23 1.76 17.70
C ASN A 186 5.12 0.73 16.96
N LEU A 187 6.06 0.09 17.66
CA LEU A 187 6.92 -0.95 17.11
C LEU A 187 6.24 -2.33 16.97
N GLN A 188 5.04 -2.51 17.53
CA GLN A 188 4.32 -3.79 17.45
C GLN A 188 3.62 -3.96 16.10
N ARG A 189 3.68 -5.19 15.60
CA ARG A 189 2.97 -5.61 14.39
C ARG A 189 1.88 -6.59 14.79
N PHE A 190 0.69 -6.42 14.24
CA PHE A 190 -0.41 -7.35 14.42
C PHE A 190 -0.58 -8.17 13.16
N HIS A 191 -0.73 -9.49 13.32
CA HIS A 191 -1.01 -10.34 12.17
C HIS A 191 -2.41 -10.03 11.64
N THR A 192 -2.53 -9.91 10.33
CA THR A 192 -3.78 -9.60 9.64
C THR A 192 -3.94 -10.55 8.46
N HIS A 193 -5.18 -10.92 8.19
CA HIS A 193 -5.55 -11.76 7.08
C HIS A 193 -6.77 -11.14 6.39
N THR A 194 -6.75 -11.04 5.06
CA THR A 194 -7.95 -10.72 4.28
C THR A 194 -8.89 -11.92 4.26
N ALA A 195 -10.19 -11.69 4.05
CA ALA A 195 -11.15 -12.77 3.88
C ALA A 195 -10.78 -13.68 2.70
N CYS A 196 -10.26 -13.10 1.61
CA CYS A 196 -9.82 -13.86 0.43
C CYS A 196 -8.65 -14.80 0.76
N GLY A 197 -7.64 -14.29 1.47
CA GLY A 197 -6.52 -15.11 1.90
C GLY A 197 -6.97 -16.20 2.88
N LEU A 198 -7.82 -15.87 3.86
CA LEU A 198 -8.23 -16.80 4.91
C LEU A 198 -9.04 -17.96 4.31
N LEU A 199 -10.00 -17.64 3.44
CA LEU A 199 -10.90 -18.61 2.82
C LEU A 199 -10.28 -19.29 1.60
N HIS A 200 -9.05 -18.93 1.23
CA HIS A 200 -8.43 -19.35 -0.02
C HIS A 200 -9.34 -19.11 -1.22
N SER A 201 -9.90 -17.90 -1.32
CA SER A 201 -10.78 -17.50 -2.40
C SER A 201 -10.09 -16.54 -3.36
N ASP A 202 -10.34 -16.71 -4.66
CA ASP A 202 -9.80 -15.83 -5.69
C ASP A 202 -10.64 -14.56 -5.78
N PHE A 203 -10.06 -13.42 -5.36
CA PHE A 203 -10.70 -12.10 -5.39
C PHE A 203 -11.03 -11.60 -6.82
N ARG A 204 -10.53 -12.28 -7.85
CA ARG A 204 -10.83 -11.99 -9.27
C ARG A 204 -12.10 -12.71 -9.74
N LEU A 205 -12.59 -13.67 -8.96
CA LEU A 205 -13.82 -14.39 -9.25
C LEU A 205 -14.91 -13.94 -8.27
N PRO A 206 -16.15 -13.71 -8.73
CA PRO A 206 -17.27 -13.38 -7.86
C PRO A 206 -17.64 -14.62 -7.03
N SER A 207 -17.01 -14.74 -5.86
CA SER A 207 -17.04 -15.94 -5.02
C SER A 207 -17.63 -15.70 -3.64
N LEU A 208 -17.57 -14.46 -3.15
CA LEU A 208 -18.02 -14.06 -1.81
C LEU A 208 -18.56 -12.63 -1.89
N ASP A 209 -19.60 -12.34 -1.12
CA ASP A 209 -20.08 -10.98 -0.86
C ASP A 209 -20.18 -10.68 0.65
N TYR A 210 -20.69 -9.49 1.00
CA TYR A 210 -20.83 -9.10 2.41
C TYR A 210 -21.89 -9.90 3.17
N GLN A 211 -22.89 -10.45 2.49
CA GLN A 211 -23.87 -11.33 3.13
C GLN A 211 -23.17 -12.61 3.59
N ASP A 212 -22.30 -13.19 2.75
CA ASP A 212 -21.55 -14.40 3.11
C ASP A 212 -20.61 -14.20 4.32
N LEU A 213 -20.09 -12.98 4.51
CA LEU A 213 -19.08 -12.67 5.53
C LEU A 213 -19.66 -12.14 6.85
N ILE A 214 -20.86 -11.54 6.83
CA ILE A 214 -21.45 -10.82 7.97
C ILE A 214 -22.70 -11.54 8.52
N ALA A 215 -23.32 -12.45 7.76
CA ALA A 215 -24.55 -13.15 8.16
C ALA A 215 -24.32 -14.24 9.23
#